data_AF-A0A5N6NEZ2-F1
#
_entry.id   AF-A0A5N6NEZ2-F1
#
_cell.length_a   1.000
_cell.length_b   1.000
_cell.length_c   1.000
_cell.angle_alpha   90.00
_cell.angle_beta   90.00
_cell.angle_gamma   90.00
#
_symmetry.space_group_name_H-M   'P 1'
#
loop_
_entity.id
_entity.type
_entity.pdbx_description
1 polymer ?
#
loop_
_entity_poly.entity_id
_entity_poly.type
_entity_poly.pdbx_seq_one_letter_code
_entity_poly.pdbx_strand_id
1 'polypeptide(L)'
;MEKDRQRRSIGTYAPPWWERFRFKLKRTLVDDNDSSYFGAIYELKDAHQSSNPLIMAADEEIFDVSGPLHLQNSLDWRNIYHRRSIAASLVHGVYVWEKDRQRRSFGHEHDTHAPPWWERFHFNLNHVLVDDNDLSCFGSIYELKYAHPYAPKYVIAFRGTIKRFQTIFEDMKLNFKFVYGHPAESPRFHKAFDAVWNTVKMAGAANIWLAGHSLGASIAMLAGRKMAKCRFYLETYLFNPPFNSVPIENLIKNPTLKHVVRVSGSLMKAGIATAMKGRSEDPEEDPFIMLSEWIPYVFVNPSDPICAEYIGYFQHRDKMVDIGMGGLERIAAKDSIVSLGSRAIGRELEPLHLLPTAYLTVNRSLSKGVKKAHKIHQWWQQDFEGTSKLYRF
;
A
#
# COMPACT_ATOMS: atom_id res chain seq x y z
N MET A 1 -22.62 -14.38 31.48
CA MET A 1 -22.20 -15.41 32.45
C MET A 1 -22.29 -14.92 33.88
N GLU A 2 -21.48 -14.00 34.40
CA GLU A 2 -21.64 -13.53 35.81
C GLU A 2 -22.97 -12.80 36.05
N LYS A 3 -23.35 -11.89 35.15
CA LYS A 3 -24.68 -11.26 35.20
C LYS A 3 -25.83 -12.27 35.12
N ASP A 4 -25.61 -13.40 34.43
CA ASP A 4 -26.62 -14.46 34.31
C ASP A 4 -26.62 -15.36 35.56
N ARG A 5 -25.45 -15.60 36.19
CA ARG A 5 -25.30 -16.28 37.49
C ARG A 5 -26.05 -15.53 38.60
N GLN A 6 -25.92 -14.21 38.62
CA GLN A 6 -26.62 -13.34 39.56
C GLN A 6 -28.13 -13.27 39.31
N ARG A 7 -28.60 -13.56 38.09
CA ARG A 7 -30.01 -13.50 37.67
C ARG A 7 -30.77 -14.82 37.80
N ARG A 8 -30.25 -15.81 38.54
CA ARG A 8 -30.74 -17.20 38.66
C ARG A 8 -32.22 -17.43 39.03
N SER A 9 -33.07 -16.40 39.10
CA SER A 9 -34.51 -16.53 39.34
C SER A 9 -35.43 -16.28 38.13
N ILE A 10 -34.96 -15.89 36.94
CA ILE A 10 -35.86 -15.59 35.80
C ILE A 10 -35.41 -16.31 34.53
N GLY A 11 -36.18 -17.32 34.14
CA GLY A 11 -35.86 -18.36 33.16
C GLY A 11 -35.88 -17.93 31.69
N THR A 12 -35.01 -17.01 31.27
CA THR A 12 -34.66 -16.85 29.85
C THR A 12 -33.27 -16.24 29.69
N TYR A 13 -32.28 -17.07 29.37
CA TYR A 13 -30.91 -16.63 29.11
C TYR A 13 -30.77 -16.16 27.66
N ALA A 14 -30.05 -15.06 27.44
CA ALA A 14 -29.70 -14.64 26.08
C ALA A 14 -28.83 -15.72 25.41
N PRO A 15 -29.07 -16.07 24.13
CA PRO A 15 -28.27 -17.05 23.44
C PRO A 15 -26.79 -16.63 23.42
N PRO A 16 -25.84 -17.57 23.59
CA PRO A 16 -24.47 -17.18 23.81
C PRO A 16 -23.84 -16.56 22.56
N TRP A 17 -23.43 -15.28 22.66
CA TRP A 17 -22.94 -14.50 21.52
C TRP A 17 -21.74 -15.15 20.82
N TRP A 18 -20.92 -15.92 21.54
CA TRP A 18 -19.72 -16.56 21.04
C TRP A 18 -20.00 -17.70 20.05
N GLU A 19 -21.19 -18.30 20.06
CA GLU A 19 -21.55 -19.34 19.10
C GLU A 19 -21.61 -18.81 17.67
N ARG A 20 -21.99 -17.53 17.48
CA ARG A 20 -21.96 -16.86 16.16
C ARG A 20 -20.56 -16.76 15.58
N PHE A 21 -19.53 -16.82 16.43
CA PHE A 21 -18.13 -16.73 16.03
C PHE A 21 -17.44 -18.10 15.99
N ARG A 22 -18.22 -19.19 15.97
CA ARG A 22 -17.76 -20.59 16.01
C ARG A 22 -16.92 -20.96 17.25
N PHE A 23 -17.05 -20.22 18.34
CA PHE A 23 -16.40 -20.59 19.59
C PHE A 23 -17.34 -21.44 20.46
N LYS A 24 -16.79 -22.42 21.17
CA LYS A 24 -17.41 -23.17 22.26
C LYS A 24 -16.77 -22.72 23.57
N LEU A 25 -17.57 -22.50 24.61
CA LEU A 25 -17.04 -22.29 25.95
C LEU A 25 -16.41 -23.61 26.44
N LYS A 26 -15.10 -23.59 26.71
CA LYS A 26 -14.36 -24.76 27.21
C LYS A 26 -14.36 -24.81 28.73
N ARG A 27 -14.11 -23.67 29.38
CA ARG A 27 -14.11 -23.55 30.83
C ARG A 27 -14.36 -22.11 31.26
N THR A 28 -15.07 -21.92 32.37
CA THR A 28 -15.16 -20.61 33.06
C THR A 28 -14.07 -20.52 34.12
N LEU A 29 -13.49 -19.33 34.24
CA LEU A 29 -12.53 -19.01 35.31
C LEU A 29 -13.34 -18.43 36.46
N VAL A 30 -13.21 -19.08 37.61
CA VAL A 30 -14.00 -18.82 38.81
C VAL A 30 -13.02 -18.40 39.91
N ASP A 31 -13.33 -17.32 40.61
CA ASP A 31 -12.56 -16.90 41.78
C ASP A 31 -12.86 -17.87 42.93
N ASP A 32 -11.81 -18.45 43.52
CA ASP A 32 -11.95 -19.49 44.54
C ASP A 32 -12.51 -18.94 45.87
N ASN A 33 -12.45 -17.62 46.09
CA ASN A 33 -12.90 -17.01 47.34
C ASN A 33 -14.41 -16.71 47.36
N ASP A 34 -15.00 -16.29 46.24
CA ASP A 34 -16.41 -15.86 46.17
C ASP A 34 -17.22 -16.58 45.06
N SER A 35 -16.58 -17.55 44.41
CA SER A 35 -17.12 -18.33 43.29
C SER A 35 -17.54 -17.49 42.07
N SER A 36 -17.14 -16.22 41.97
CA SER A 36 -17.52 -15.33 40.87
C SER A 36 -16.81 -15.68 39.57
N TYR A 37 -17.51 -15.55 38.44
CA TYR A 37 -16.89 -15.73 37.13
C TYR A 37 -16.12 -14.47 36.75
N PHE A 38 -14.79 -14.50 36.78
CA PHE A 38 -13.94 -13.40 36.31
C PHE A 38 -13.42 -13.60 34.89
N GLY A 39 -13.56 -14.80 34.32
CA GLY A 39 -13.10 -15.06 32.95
C GLY A 39 -13.66 -16.33 32.34
N ALA A 40 -13.25 -16.58 31.09
CA ALA A 40 -13.64 -17.79 30.36
C ALA A 40 -12.64 -18.12 29.26
N ILE A 41 -12.43 -19.42 29.06
CA ILE A 41 -11.62 -19.98 27.98
C ILE A 41 -12.57 -20.53 26.93
N TYR A 42 -12.37 -20.09 25.69
CA TYR A 42 -13.14 -20.51 24.54
C TYR A 42 -12.28 -21.32 23.58
N GLU A 43 -12.87 -22.33 22.98
CA GLU A 43 -12.26 -23.21 21.99
C GLU A 43 -12.96 -23.00 20.64
N LEU A 44 -12.19 -22.81 19.57
CA LEU A 44 -12.75 -22.66 18.23
C LEU A 44 -13.24 -24.04 17.75
N LYS A 45 -14.53 -24.15 17.41
CA LYS A 45 -15.10 -25.35 16.78
C LYS A 45 -14.47 -25.51 15.38
N ASP A 46 -14.03 -26.73 15.06
CA ASP A 46 -13.42 -27.15 13.78
C ASP A 46 -11.96 -26.72 13.54
N ALA A 47 -11.06 -26.97 14.50
CA ALA A 47 -9.61 -26.90 14.27
C ALA A 47 -9.08 -27.99 13.30
N HIS A 48 -9.89 -29.00 12.95
CA HIS A 48 -9.52 -30.09 12.05
C HIS A 48 -10.51 -30.20 10.87
N GLN A 49 -10.37 -29.32 9.88
CA GLN A 49 -10.70 -29.56 8.44
C GLN A 49 -10.65 -28.29 7.56
N SER A 50 -10.04 -27.19 8.02
CA SER A 50 -9.47 -26.20 7.11
C SER A 50 -7.99 -26.08 7.42
N SER A 51 -7.14 -26.19 6.40
CA SER A 51 -5.69 -25.95 6.48
C SER A 51 -5.35 -24.86 7.49
N ASN A 52 -4.52 -25.21 8.47
CA ASN A 52 -4.19 -24.35 9.60
C ASN A 52 -3.69 -22.98 9.07
N PRO A 53 -4.30 -21.84 9.46
CA PRO A 53 -3.96 -20.53 8.90
C PRO A 53 -2.51 -20.12 9.16
N LEU A 54 -1.82 -20.74 10.11
CA LEU A 54 -0.37 -20.59 10.32
C LEU A 54 0.46 -21.28 9.22
N ILE A 55 0.03 -22.46 8.74
CA ILE A 55 0.68 -23.18 7.64
C ILE A 55 0.50 -22.40 6.34
N MET A 56 -0.73 -21.94 6.05
CA MET A 56 -1.00 -21.12 4.87
C MET A 56 -0.23 -19.79 4.84
N ALA A 57 0.11 -19.23 6.01
CA ALA A 57 0.90 -18.00 6.10
C ALA A 57 2.40 -18.26 5.83
N ALA A 58 2.91 -19.44 6.19
CA ALA A 58 4.27 -19.88 5.88
C ALA A 58 4.44 -20.18 4.39
N ASP A 59 3.45 -20.82 3.75
CA ASP A 59 3.47 -21.13 2.32
C ASP A 59 3.58 -19.87 1.43
N GLU A 60 2.97 -18.74 1.86
CA GLU A 60 3.05 -17.44 1.17
C GLU A 60 4.46 -16.84 1.16
N GLU A 61 5.38 -17.34 2.00
CA GLU A 61 6.73 -16.81 2.16
C GLU A 61 7.78 -17.67 1.46
N ILE A 62 7.42 -18.88 1.04
CA ILE A 62 8.31 -19.78 0.32
C ILE A 62 8.20 -19.45 -1.16
N PHE A 63 9.31 -19.02 -1.77
CA PHE A 63 9.33 -18.69 -3.18
C PHE A 63 8.92 -19.86 -4.07
N ASP A 64 9.39 -21.07 -3.76
CA ASP A 64 9.09 -22.28 -4.54
C ASP A 64 7.62 -22.73 -4.43
N VAL A 65 6.84 -22.14 -3.52
CA VAL A 65 5.40 -22.41 -3.35
C VAL A 65 4.55 -21.26 -3.91
N SER A 66 4.91 -20.03 -3.57
CA SER A 66 4.08 -18.84 -3.82
C SER A 66 4.70 -17.82 -4.79
N GLY A 67 5.96 -17.99 -5.18
CA GLY A 67 6.64 -17.13 -6.14
C GLY A 67 6.16 -17.35 -7.58
N PRO A 68 6.49 -16.45 -8.50
CA PRO A 68 6.11 -16.57 -9.91
C PRO A 68 7.00 -17.57 -10.65
N LEU A 69 6.79 -18.87 -10.39
CA LEU A 69 7.60 -19.96 -10.98
C LEU A 69 7.59 -19.96 -12.51
N HIS A 70 6.49 -19.49 -13.10
CA HIS A 70 6.33 -19.32 -14.55
C HIS A 70 7.35 -18.35 -15.18
N LEU A 71 8.05 -17.52 -14.38
CA LEU A 71 9.04 -16.57 -14.87
C LEU A 71 10.48 -17.09 -14.84
N GLN A 72 10.76 -18.22 -14.17
CA GLN A 72 12.15 -18.67 -13.97
C GLN A 72 12.86 -19.03 -15.29
N ASN A 73 12.13 -19.53 -16.29
CA ASN A 73 12.71 -20.05 -17.53
C ASN A 73 12.47 -19.15 -18.76
N SER A 74 11.75 -18.03 -18.60
CA SER A 74 11.33 -17.18 -19.72
C SER A 74 11.31 -15.70 -19.35
N LEU A 75 12.25 -15.26 -18.53
CA LEU A 75 12.35 -13.88 -18.05
C LEU A 75 12.69 -12.90 -19.18
N ASP A 76 11.67 -12.21 -19.68
CA ASP A 76 11.82 -11.06 -20.59
C ASP A 76 11.75 -9.71 -19.84
N TRP A 77 12.87 -8.97 -19.81
CA TRP A 77 12.96 -7.62 -19.22
C TRP A 77 12.20 -6.53 -19.96
N ARG A 78 11.81 -6.76 -21.22
CA ARG A 78 10.96 -5.83 -21.98
C ARG A 78 9.47 -6.05 -21.71
N ASN A 79 9.11 -7.21 -21.19
CA ASN A 79 7.73 -7.55 -20.88
C ASN A 79 7.27 -6.86 -19.59
N ILE A 80 6.32 -5.94 -19.71
CA ILE A 80 5.77 -5.16 -18.60
C ILE A 80 5.17 -6.03 -17.47
N TYR A 81 4.62 -7.21 -17.80
CA TYR A 81 4.08 -8.14 -16.82
C TYR A 81 5.19 -8.79 -16.00
N HIS A 82 6.30 -9.16 -16.64
CA HIS A 82 7.45 -9.73 -15.95
C HIS A 82 8.09 -8.69 -15.04
N ARG A 83 8.30 -7.46 -15.53
CA ARG A 83 8.86 -6.36 -14.73
C ARG A 83 8.02 -6.08 -13.48
N ARG A 84 6.69 -6.05 -13.63
CA ARG A 84 5.76 -5.93 -12.49
C ARG A 84 5.96 -7.07 -11.50
N SER A 85 5.97 -8.33 -11.96
CA SER A 85 6.12 -9.50 -11.10
C SER A 85 7.47 -9.52 -10.37
N ILE A 86 8.56 -9.09 -11.03
CA ILE A 86 9.89 -8.92 -10.41
C ILE A 86 9.82 -7.84 -9.33
N ALA A 87 9.33 -6.65 -9.65
CA ALA A 87 9.22 -5.54 -8.69
C ALA A 87 8.38 -5.92 -7.47
N ALA A 88 7.24 -6.58 -7.68
CA ALA A 88 6.39 -7.08 -6.60
C ALA A 88 7.10 -8.15 -5.76
N SER A 89 7.83 -9.08 -6.39
CA SER A 89 8.57 -10.14 -5.72
C SER A 89 9.74 -9.58 -4.88
N LEU A 90 10.45 -8.56 -5.36
CA LEU A 90 11.50 -7.88 -4.61
C LEU A 90 10.96 -7.13 -3.39
N VAL A 91 9.78 -6.50 -3.52
CA VAL A 91 9.06 -5.91 -2.37
C VAL A 91 8.63 -7.00 -1.38
N HIS A 92 8.18 -8.15 -1.85
CA HIS A 92 7.85 -9.28 -0.97
C HIS A 92 9.08 -9.88 -0.29
N GLY A 93 10.24 -9.89 -0.95
CA GLY A 93 11.52 -10.25 -0.32
C GLY A 93 11.81 -9.43 0.94
N VAL A 94 11.45 -8.13 0.96
CA VAL A 94 11.56 -7.28 2.16
C VAL A 94 10.61 -7.74 3.26
N TYR A 95 9.38 -8.14 2.92
CA TYR A 95 8.44 -8.71 3.88
C TYR A 95 8.96 -10.01 4.49
N VAL A 96 9.46 -10.93 3.67
CA VAL A 96 9.98 -12.23 4.14
C VAL A 96 11.24 -12.03 4.98
N TRP A 97 12.13 -11.11 4.59
CA TRP A 97 13.31 -10.76 5.38
C TRP A 97 12.95 -10.26 6.78
N GLU A 98 11.99 -9.35 6.90
CA GLU A 98 11.56 -8.86 8.21
C GLU A 98 10.91 -9.96 9.06
N LYS A 99 10.14 -10.87 8.44
CA LYS A 99 9.56 -12.01 9.17
C LYS A 99 10.62 -13.01 9.62
N ASP A 100 11.63 -13.29 8.79
CA ASP A 100 12.78 -14.10 9.17
C ASP A 100 13.55 -13.46 10.32
N ARG A 101 13.75 -12.13 10.30
CA ARG A 101 14.35 -11.39 11.42
C ARG A 101 13.52 -11.60 12.69
N GLN A 102 12.20 -11.45 12.63
CA GLN A 102 11.32 -11.69 13.77
C GLN A 102 11.43 -13.13 14.28
N ARG A 103 11.44 -14.14 13.40
CA ARG A 103 11.63 -15.56 13.76
C ARG A 103 12.96 -15.81 14.47
N ARG A 104 14.05 -15.26 13.94
CA ARG A 104 15.38 -15.36 14.56
C ARG A 104 15.38 -14.75 15.97
N SER A 105 14.72 -13.61 16.16
CA SER A 105 14.55 -13.02 17.49
C SER A 105 13.76 -13.90 18.47
N PHE A 106 12.92 -14.80 17.96
CA PHE A 106 12.17 -15.80 18.76
C PHE A 106 12.86 -17.17 18.82
N GLY A 107 14.10 -17.32 18.33
CA GLY A 107 14.87 -18.56 18.39
C GLY A 107 14.57 -19.59 17.29
N HIS A 108 13.88 -19.19 16.22
CA HIS A 108 13.53 -20.06 15.08
C HIS A 108 14.46 -19.83 13.88
N GLU A 109 15.77 -20.08 14.03
CA GLU A 109 16.77 -19.78 13.00
C GLU A 109 16.70 -20.68 11.76
N HIS A 110 16.18 -21.90 11.90
CA HIS A 110 16.11 -22.88 10.80
C HIS A 110 14.96 -22.61 9.80
N ASP A 111 14.06 -21.66 10.10
CA ASP A 111 12.86 -21.38 9.31
C ASP A 111 12.98 -20.09 8.47
N THR A 112 14.14 -19.86 7.84
CA THR A 112 14.40 -18.64 7.03
C THR A 112 14.11 -18.84 5.55
N HIS A 113 13.39 -17.90 4.93
CA HIS A 113 12.81 -18.02 3.58
C HIS A 113 13.13 -16.85 2.64
N ALA A 114 13.84 -15.81 3.10
CA ALA A 114 14.04 -14.58 2.31
C ALA A 114 14.93 -14.72 1.06
N PRO A 115 16.10 -15.39 1.09
CA PRO A 115 17.06 -15.37 -0.03
C PRO A 115 16.50 -15.71 -1.42
N PRO A 116 15.63 -16.73 -1.58
CA PRO A 116 15.05 -17.08 -2.87
C PRO A 116 14.34 -15.93 -3.59
N TRP A 117 13.77 -14.95 -2.89
CA TRP A 117 12.93 -13.93 -3.50
C TRP A 117 13.66 -12.96 -4.44
N TRP A 118 14.92 -12.64 -4.15
CA TRP A 118 15.73 -11.79 -5.04
C TRP A 118 16.74 -12.61 -5.84
N GLU A 119 17.25 -13.72 -5.30
CA GLU A 119 18.26 -14.54 -5.98
C GLU A 119 17.74 -15.20 -7.25
N ARG A 120 16.46 -15.61 -7.26
CA ARG A 120 15.79 -16.22 -8.42
C ARG A 120 15.64 -15.28 -9.61
N PHE A 121 15.77 -13.97 -9.39
CA PHE A 121 15.82 -12.95 -10.45
C PHE A 121 17.23 -12.39 -10.66
N HIS A 122 18.25 -13.11 -10.19
CA HIS A 122 19.66 -12.75 -10.30
C HIS A 122 20.05 -11.44 -9.61
N PHE A 123 19.35 -11.09 -8.52
CA PHE A 123 19.78 -10.00 -7.64
C PHE A 123 20.58 -10.53 -6.44
N ASN A 124 21.40 -9.65 -5.87
CA ASN A 124 21.98 -9.76 -4.55
C ASN A 124 21.33 -8.73 -3.61
N LEU A 125 21.19 -9.08 -2.33
CA LEU A 125 20.85 -8.11 -1.30
C LEU A 125 22.09 -7.27 -1.00
N ASN A 126 22.07 -6.00 -1.42
CA ASN A 126 23.20 -5.08 -1.28
C ASN A 126 23.14 -4.35 0.07
N HIS A 127 21.97 -3.79 0.42
CA HIS A 127 21.75 -3.15 1.72
C HIS A 127 20.33 -3.37 2.25
N VAL A 128 20.19 -3.35 3.58
CA VAL A 128 18.90 -3.40 4.28
C VAL A 128 18.65 -2.05 4.97
N LEU A 129 17.45 -1.52 4.82
CA LEU A 129 17.00 -0.29 5.46
C LEU A 129 16.22 -0.63 6.73
N VAL A 130 16.83 -0.35 7.87
CA VAL A 130 16.29 -0.64 9.21
C VAL A 130 15.78 0.64 9.85
N ASP A 131 14.61 0.62 10.46
CA ASP A 131 14.09 1.73 11.25
C ASP A 131 14.81 1.78 12.60
N ASP A 132 15.36 2.94 12.96
CA ASP A 132 16.17 3.09 14.16
C ASP A 132 15.34 3.01 15.47
N ASN A 133 14.00 3.16 15.38
CA ASN A 133 13.12 3.14 16.55
C ASN A 133 12.68 1.72 16.93
N ASP A 134 12.27 0.91 15.94
CA ASP A 134 11.72 -0.45 16.18
C ASP A 134 12.62 -1.58 15.64
N LEU A 135 13.77 -1.22 15.07
CA LEU A 135 14.74 -2.13 14.44
C LEU A 135 14.14 -3.00 13.34
N SER A 136 12.98 -2.62 12.80
CA SER A 136 12.33 -3.35 11.73
C SER A 136 12.95 -3.00 10.39
N CYS A 137 13.22 -4.01 9.57
CA CYS A 137 13.59 -3.81 8.18
C CYS A 137 12.36 -3.30 7.43
N PHE A 138 12.40 -2.10 6.87
CA PHE A 138 11.28 -1.52 6.12
C PHE A 138 11.56 -1.40 4.61
N GLY A 139 12.82 -1.58 4.20
CA GLY A 139 13.21 -1.59 2.79
C GLY A 139 14.54 -2.30 2.56
N SER A 140 14.86 -2.53 1.30
CA SER A 140 16.13 -3.13 0.87
C SER A 140 16.59 -2.54 -0.46
N ILE A 141 17.90 -2.50 -0.67
CA ILE A 141 18.54 -2.22 -1.95
C ILE A 141 19.04 -3.55 -2.50
N TYR A 142 18.56 -3.91 -3.68
CA TYR A 142 19.02 -5.07 -4.43
C TYR A 142 19.90 -4.64 -5.59
N GLU A 143 20.95 -5.40 -5.87
CA GLU A 143 21.88 -5.17 -6.98
C GLU A 143 21.82 -6.35 -7.96
N LEU A 144 21.68 -6.05 -9.25
CA LEU A 144 21.65 -7.08 -10.29
C LEU A 144 23.05 -7.68 -10.49
N LYS A 145 23.16 -9.01 -10.42
CA LYS A 145 24.44 -9.74 -10.55
C LYS A 145 25.11 -9.52 -11.89
N TYR A 146 24.32 -9.51 -12.96
CA TYR A 146 24.80 -9.45 -14.34
C TYR A 146 24.11 -8.29 -15.06
N ALA A 147 24.89 -7.39 -15.63
CA ALA A 147 24.36 -6.26 -16.37
C ALA A 147 23.47 -6.74 -17.52
N HIS A 148 22.29 -6.13 -17.65
CA HIS A 148 21.36 -6.41 -18.74
C HIS A 148 20.81 -5.08 -19.28
N PRO A 149 20.81 -4.84 -20.61
CA PRO A 149 20.50 -3.52 -21.19
C PRO A 149 19.11 -2.96 -20.86
N TYR A 150 18.17 -3.83 -20.52
CA TYR A 150 16.77 -3.48 -20.20
C TYR A 150 16.41 -3.66 -18.72
N ALA A 151 17.39 -4.01 -17.88
CA ALA A 151 17.20 -4.24 -16.46
C ALA A 151 17.83 -3.10 -15.64
N PRO A 152 17.29 -2.79 -14.45
CA PRO A 152 17.94 -1.86 -13.54
C PRO A 152 19.20 -2.51 -12.97
N LYS A 153 20.22 -1.69 -12.69
CA LYS A 153 21.34 -2.13 -11.87
C LYS A 153 20.92 -2.30 -10.41
N TYR A 154 20.08 -1.38 -9.91
CA TYR A 154 19.59 -1.41 -8.53
C TYR A 154 18.06 -1.34 -8.44
N VAL A 155 17.49 -2.07 -7.49
CA VAL A 155 16.08 -1.93 -7.11
C VAL A 155 16.00 -1.57 -5.63
N ILE A 156 15.36 -0.44 -5.33
CA ILE A 156 15.09 -0.01 -3.97
C ILE A 156 13.63 -0.33 -3.66
N ALA A 157 13.41 -1.29 -2.78
CA ALA A 157 12.09 -1.83 -2.47
C ALA A 157 11.67 -1.50 -1.04
N PHE A 158 10.43 -1.07 -0.85
CA PHE A 158 9.86 -0.76 0.47
C PHE A 158 8.62 -1.60 0.77
N ARG A 159 8.59 -2.24 1.93
CA ARG A 159 7.40 -2.97 2.39
C ARG A 159 6.41 -2.05 3.10
N GLY A 160 5.17 -2.49 3.17
CA GLY A 160 4.17 -1.92 4.07
C GLY A 160 4.20 -2.56 5.47
N THR A 161 3.14 -2.31 6.23
CA THR A 161 2.96 -2.80 7.60
C THR A 161 2.67 -4.31 7.65
N ILE A 162 3.24 -5.03 8.62
CA ILE A 162 3.11 -6.50 8.77
C ILE A 162 1.91 -6.93 9.66
N LYS A 163 1.20 -5.97 10.28
CA LYS A 163 0.15 -6.24 11.27
C LYS A 163 -1.11 -6.91 10.67
N ARG A 164 -2.10 -7.26 11.52
CA ARG A 164 -3.40 -7.82 11.08
C ARG A 164 -4.16 -6.80 10.21
N PHE A 165 -4.95 -7.26 9.24
CA PHE A 165 -5.59 -6.38 8.24
C PHE A 165 -6.37 -5.18 8.83
N GLN A 166 -7.12 -5.37 9.92
CA GLN A 166 -7.82 -4.27 10.59
C GLN A 166 -6.84 -3.23 11.17
N THR A 167 -5.75 -3.69 11.80
CA THR A 167 -4.74 -2.79 12.35
C THR A 167 -3.85 -2.20 11.26
N ILE A 168 -3.67 -2.87 10.12
CA ILE A 168 -3.04 -2.29 8.93
C ILE A 168 -3.81 -1.04 8.52
N PHE A 169 -5.15 -1.08 8.42
CA PHE A 169 -5.91 0.10 7.97
C PHE A 169 -5.73 1.30 8.90
N GLU A 170 -5.85 1.11 10.22
CA GLU A 170 -5.68 2.20 11.19
C GLU A 170 -4.23 2.70 11.28
N ASP A 171 -3.27 1.77 11.34
CA ASP A 171 -1.85 2.12 11.30
C ASP A 171 -1.48 2.84 10.01
N MET A 172 -2.03 2.41 8.88
CA MET A 172 -1.80 3.06 7.60
C MET A 172 -2.37 4.47 7.63
N LYS A 173 -3.59 4.68 8.13
CA LYS A 173 -4.17 6.01 8.23
C LYS A 173 -3.30 6.95 9.08
N LEU A 174 -2.77 6.46 10.20
CA LEU A 174 -1.87 7.22 11.07
C LEU A 174 -0.50 7.48 10.42
N ASN A 175 0.17 6.42 9.95
CA ASN A 175 1.48 6.53 9.30
C ASN A 175 1.41 7.35 8.00
N PHE A 176 0.32 7.23 7.25
CA PHE A 176 0.06 8.03 6.06
C PHE A 176 -0.07 9.51 6.39
N LYS A 177 -0.83 9.86 7.44
CA LYS A 177 -0.93 11.27 7.91
C LYS A 177 0.44 11.82 8.29
N PHE A 178 1.31 10.99 8.84
CA PHE A 178 2.67 11.40 9.18
C PHE A 178 3.53 11.57 7.92
N VAL A 179 3.56 10.55 7.06
CA VAL A 179 4.33 10.53 5.81
C VAL A 179 3.93 11.68 4.88
N TYR A 180 2.65 11.99 4.76
CA TYR A 180 2.15 13.01 3.84
C TYR A 180 1.74 14.34 4.48
N GLY A 181 1.53 14.37 5.79
CA GLY A 181 1.22 15.61 6.52
C GLY A 181 2.47 16.33 6.99
N HIS A 182 3.50 15.59 7.41
CA HIS A 182 4.79 16.15 7.85
C HIS A 182 5.94 15.25 7.40
N PRO A 183 6.23 15.18 6.08
CA PRO A 183 7.34 14.34 5.57
C PRO A 183 8.69 14.66 6.24
N ALA A 184 8.89 15.92 6.63
CA ALA A 184 10.07 16.42 7.34
C ALA A 184 10.22 15.85 8.77
N GLU A 185 9.17 15.26 9.32
CA GLU A 185 9.19 14.71 10.68
C GLU A 185 9.41 13.18 10.68
N SER A 186 9.34 12.49 9.53
CA SER A 186 9.45 11.03 9.46
C SER A 186 10.89 10.53 9.33
N PRO A 187 11.50 9.94 10.39
CA PRO A 187 12.89 9.45 10.30
C PRO A 187 13.01 8.32 9.28
N ARG A 188 11.99 7.45 9.21
CA ARG A 188 11.90 6.35 8.24
C ARG A 188 11.92 6.88 6.80
N PHE A 189 11.22 7.98 6.52
CA PHE A 189 11.25 8.58 5.18
C PHE A 189 12.60 9.24 4.87
N HIS A 190 13.24 9.93 5.82
CA HIS A 190 14.57 10.51 5.59
C HIS A 190 15.58 9.44 5.21
N LYS A 191 15.65 8.36 6.00
CA LYS A 191 16.52 7.23 5.73
C LYS A 191 16.24 6.58 4.37
N ALA A 192 14.96 6.45 4.00
CA ALA A 192 14.55 5.97 2.68
C ALA A 192 15.03 6.90 1.57
N PHE A 193 14.83 8.21 1.72
CA PHE A 193 15.20 9.20 0.72
C PHE A 193 16.72 9.30 0.56
N ASP A 194 17.47 9.29 1.65
CA ASP A 194 18.93 9.29 1.62
C ASP A 194 19.47 8.06 0.88
N ALA A 195 18.89 6.88 1.14
CA ALA A 195 19.23 5.66 0.41
C ALA A 195 18.95 5.80 -1.10
N VAL A 196 17.80 6.35 -1.49
CA VAL A 196 17.46 6.62 -2.89
C VAL A 196 18.45 7.60 -3.51
N TRP A 197 18.66 8.74 -2.87
CA TRP A 197 19.54 9.81 -3.34
C TRP A 197 20.98 9.33 -3.54
N ASN A 198 21.53 8.61 -2.56
CA ASN A 198 22.89 8.08 -2.62
C ASN A 198 23.04 7.03 -3.73
N THR A 199 22.03 6.16 -3.91
CA THR A 199 22.04 5.18 -5.01
C THR A 199 21.98 5.88 -6.36
N VAL A 200 21.16 6.93 -6.51
CA VAL A 200 21.05 7.73 -7.74
C VAL A 200 22.37 8.43 -8.06
N LYS A 201 23.04 9.02 -7.05
CA LYS A 201 24.37 9.60 -7.23
C LYS A 201 25.41 8.59 -7.68
N MET A 202 25.34 7.37 -7.15
CA MET A 202 26.29 6.30 -7.46
C MET A 202 26.07 5.67 -8.84
N ALA A 203 24.81 5.39 -9.20
CA ALA A 203 24.47 4.54 -10.35
C ALA A 203 23.79 5.29 -11.51
N GLY A 204 23.32 6.52 -11.27
CA GLY A 204 22.47 7.25 -12.20
C GLY A 204 21.01 6.81 -12.16
N ALA A 205 20.10 7.76 -12.37
CA ALA A 205 18.64 7.55 -12.27
C ALA A 205 18.11 6.45 -13.22
N ALA A 206 18.67 6.34 -14.43
CA ALA A 206 18.24 5.37 -15.43
C ALA A 206 18.52 3.90 -15.03
N ASN A 207 19.41 3.67 -14.07
CA ASN A 207 19.81 2.34 -13.62
C ASN A 207 19.06 1.88 -12.36
N ILE A 208 18.03 2.62 -11.92
CA ILE A 208 17.38 2.41 -10.64
C ILE A 208 15.88 2.24 -10.82
N TRP A 209 15.34 1.19 -10.21
CA TRP A 209 13.91 1.09 -9.95
C TRP A 209 13.58 1.40 -8.50
N LEU A 210 12.47 2.07 -8.33
CA LEU A 210 11.85 2.31 -7.03
C LEU A 210 10.59 1.45 -6.93
N ALA A 211 10.42 0.69 -5.87
CA ALA A 211 9.26 -0.17 -5.71
C ALA A 211 8.73 -0.09 -4.29
N GLY A 212 7.40 -0.15 -4.13
CA GLY A 212 6.83 -0.22 -2.80
C GLY A 212 5.42 -0.79 -2.78
N HIS A 213 5.04 -1.35 -1.64
CA HIS A 213 3.70 -1.85 -1.38
C HIS A 213 3.05 -1.14 -0.20
N SER A 214 1.76 -0.80 -0.31
CA SER A 214 0.99 -0.24 0.81
C SER A 214 1.69 1.01 1.36
N LEU A 215 2.01 1.10 2.66
CA LEU A 215 2.78 2.21 3.22
C LEU A 215 4.17 2.37 2.54
N GLY A 216 4.81 1.28 2.14
CA GLY A 216 6.07 1.32 1.38
C GLY A 216 5.90 1.95 0.00
N ALA A 217 4.73 1.79 -0.64
CA ALA A 217 4.41 2.48 -1.89
C ALA A 217 4.32 3.99 -1.66
N SER A 218 3.82 4.44 -0.52
CA SER A 218 3.83 5.86 -0.16
C SER A 218 5.24 6.42 0.01
N ILE A 219 6.13 5.68 0.67
CA ILE A 219 7.55 6.05 0.79
C ILE A 219 8.20 6.16 -0.59
N ALA A 220 8.02 5.14 -1.44
CA ALA A 220 8.49 5.14 -2.82
C ALA A 220 7.94 6.34 -3.60
N MET A 221 6.64 6.59 -3.50
CA MET A 221 5.99 7.70 -4.21
C MET A 221 6.56 9.06 -3.78
N LEU A 222 6.77 9.28 -2.48
CA LEU A 222 7.35 10.53 -2.00
C LEU A 222 8.81 10.73 -2.42
N ALA A 223 9.61 9.66 -2.33
CA ALA A 223 10.99 9.72 -2.79
C ALA A 223 11.04 9.99 -4.29
N GLY A 224 10.24 9.28 -5.09
CA GLY A 224 10.10 9.51 -6.53
C GLY A 224 9.66 10.93 -6.87
N ARG A 225 8.66 11.49 -6.16
CA ARG A 225 8.24 12.90 -6.34
C ARG A 225 9.38 13.87 -6.04
N LYS A 226 10.13 13.68 -4.94
CA LYS A 226 11.29 14.54 -4.62
C LYS A 226 12.37 14.44 -5.70
N MET A 227 12.69 13.24 -6.19
CA MET A 227 13.66 13.03 -7.27
C MET A 227 13.20 13.69 -8.57
N ALA A 228 11.91 13.55 -8.93
CA ALA A 228 11.33 14.14 -10.13
C ALA A 228 11.35 15.67 -10.10
N LYS A 229 11.11 16.30 -8.93
CA LYS A 229 11.29 17.76 -8.75
C LYS A 229 12.75 18.19 -9.00
N CYS A 230 13.72 17.31 -8.76
CA CYS A 230 15.13 17.49 -9.12
C CYS A 230 15.46 17.01 -10.55
N ARG A 231 14.47 16.78 -11.42
CA ARG A 231 14.62 16.30 -12.81
C ARG A 231 15.27 14.92 -12.95
N PHE A 232 15.21 14.10 -11.89
CA PHE A 232 15.58 12.68 -11.92
C PHE A 232 14.33 11.79 -11.97
N TYR A 233 14.01 11.28 -13.15
CA TYR A 233 12.84 10.44 -13.37
C TYR A 233 13.15 8.96 -13.10
N LEU A 234 12.82 8.50 -11.89
CA LEU A 234 13.00 7.10 -11.52
C LEU A 234 11.83 6.26 -11.99
N GLU A 235 12.12 5.12 -12.60
CA GLU A 235 11.09 4.14 -12.88
C GLU A 235 10.53 3.58 -11.56
N THR A 236 9.22 3.74 -11.36
CA THR A 236 8.60 3.53 -10.04
C THR A 236 7.40 2.61 -10.09
N TYR A 237 7.35 1.61 -9.21
CA TYR A 237 6.30 0.61 -9.08
C TYR A 237 5.58 0.77 -7.74
N LEU A 238 4.32 1.20 -7.78
CA LEU A 238 3.52 1.52 -6.60
C LEU A 238 2.38 0.50 -6.47
N PHE A 239 2.53 -0.48 -5.58
CA PHE A 239 1.54 -1.53 -5.36
C PHE A 239 0.59 -1.19 -4.22
N ASN A 240 -0.71 -1.14 -4.51
CA ASN A 240 -1.77 -0.80 -3.56
C ASN A 240 -1.44 0.43 -2.68
N PRO A 241 -0.96 1.55 -3.25
CA PRO A 241 -0.68 2.73 -2.46
C PRO A 241 -1.98 3.23 -1.81
N PRO A 242 -1.94 3.69 -0.55
CA PRO A 242 -3.08 4.35 0.06
C PRO A 242 -3.48 5.63 -0.67
N PHE A 243 -4.79 5.88 -0.73
CA PHE A 243 -5.38 7.13 -1.23
C PHE A 243 -6.08 7.88 -0.09
N ASN A 244 -5.77 9.16 0.09
CA ASN A 244 -6.29 9.97 1.21
C ASN A 244 -7.45 10.85 0.80
N SER A 245 -8.60 10.22 0.60
CA SER A 245 -9.87 10.91 0.46
C SER A 245 -11.02 10.06 0.98
N VAL A 246 -12.22 10.62 0.90
CA VAL A 246 -13.46 9.85 1.05
C VAL A 246 -13.43 8.70 0.03
N PRO A 247 -13.64 7.44 0.44
CA PRO A 247 -13.56 6.27 -0.45
C PRO A 247 -14.84 6.15 -1.29
N ILE A 248 -15.04 7.09 -2.20
CA ILE A 248 -16.20 7.20 -3.09
C ILE A 248 -16.38 5.91 -3.91
N GLU A 249 -15.28 5.30 -4.37
CA GLU A 249 -15.31 4.05 -5.11
C GLU A 249 -15.99 2.91 -4.36
N ASN A 250 -15.81 2.84 -3.04
CA ASN A 250 -16.36 1.78 -2.19
C ASN A 250 -17.71 2.15 -1.57
N LEU A 251 -17.93 3.43 -1.24
CA LEU A 251 -19.14 3.91 -0.55
C LEU A 251 -20.35 4.02 -1.48
N ILE A 252 -20.15 4.46 -2.72
CA ILE A 252 -21.24 4.65 -3.68
C ILE A 252 -21.18 3.49 -4.66
N LYS A 253 -22.24 2.69 -4.78
CA LYS A 253 -22.28 1.60 -5.78
C LYS A 253 -22.72 2.05 -7.16
N ASN A 254 -23.56 3.10 -7.22
CA ASN A 254 -24.13 3.61 -8.47
C ASN A 254 -23.08 4.44 -9.25
N PRO A 255 -22.68 4.03 -10.47
CA PRO A 255 -21.68 4.76 -11.26
C PRO A 255 -22.09 6.20 -11.61
N THR A 256 -23.36 6.43 -11.94
CA THR A 256 -23.90 7.76 -12.25
C THR A 256 -23.85 8.69 -11.04
N LEU A 257 -24.08 8.16 -9.83
CA LEU A 257 -23.96 8.94 -8.62
C LEU A 257 -22.49 9.24 -8.26
N LYS A 258 -21.55 8.31 -8.52
CA LYS A 258 -20.09 8.57 -8.41
C LYS A 258 -19.69 9.75 -9.31
N HIS A 259 -20.07 9.67 -10.58
CA HIS A 259 -20.45 10.77 -11.48
C HIS A 259 -20.57 12.15 -10.83
N VAL A 260 -21.82 12.40 -10.45
CA VAL A 260 -22.29 13.68 -9.97
C VAL A 260 -21.48 14.14 -8.76
N VAL A 261 -21.22 13.25 -7.78
CA VAL A 261 -20.49 13.61 -6.56
C VAL A 261 -19.07 14.10 -6.87
N ARG A 262 -18.35 13.45 -7.81
CA ARG A 262 -16.99 13.88 -8.15
C ARG A 262 -16.98 15.19 -8.93
N VAL A 263 -17.88 15.38 -9.89
CA VAL A 263 -17.99 16.64 -10.65
C VAL A 263 -18.31 17.80 -9.71
N SER A 264 -19.30 17.64 -8.83
CA SER A 264 -19.64 18.65 -7.82
C SER A 264 -18.46 18.93 -6.89
N GLY A 265 -17.73 17.89 -6.48
CA GLY A 265 -16.51 18.02 -5.67
C GLY A 265 -15.41 18.82 -6.37
N SER A 266 -15.11 18.54 -7.65
CA SER A 266 -14.12 19.29 -8.44
C SER A 266 -14.52 20.75 -8.62
N LEU A 267 -15.80 21.03 -8.88
CA LEU A 267 -16.28 22.41 -9.03
C LEU A 267 -16.13 23.21 -7.73
N MET A 268 -16.47 22.61 -6.59
CA MET A 268 -16.26 23.22 -5.28
C MET A 268 -14.77 23.50 -5.01
N LYS A 269 -13.89 22.51 -5.26
CA LYS A 269 -12.44 22.69 -5.12
C LYS A 269 -11.91 23.80 -6.02
N ALA A 270 -12.29 23.82 -7.31
CA ALA A 270 -11.86 24.83 -8.26
C ALA A 270 -12.33 26.23 -7.86
N GLY A 271 -13.57 26.37 -7.38
CA GLY A 271 -14.10 27.63 -6.86
C GLY A 271 -13.29 28.16 -5.68
N ILE A 272 -13.01 27.30 -4.68
CA ILE A 272 -12.19 27.66 -3.52
C ILE A 272 -10.76 28.02 -3.96
N ALA A 273 -10.11 27.19 -4.79
CA ALA A 273 -8.76 27.44 -5.27
C ALA A 273 -8.64 28.74 -6.07
N THR A 274 -9.66 29.07 -6.88
CA THR A 274 -9.71 30.31 -7.67
C THR A 274 -9.89 31.53 -6.76
N ALA A 275 -10.77 31.47 -5.76
CA ALA A 275 -10.95 32.54 -4.78
C ALA A 275 -9.68 32.80 -3.95
N MET A 276 -8.91 31.75 -3.67
CA MET A 276 -7.66 31.83 -2.90
C MET A 276 -6.45 32.31 -3.72
N LYS A 277 -6.51 32.24 -5.06
CA LYS A 277 -5.42 32.63 -5.97
C LYS A 277 -5.12 34.14 -5.99
N GLY A 278 -5.88 34.96 -5.28
CA GLY A 278 -5.71 36.42 -5.24
C GLY A 278 -4.61 36.94 -4.30
N ARG A 279 -3.69 36.12 -3.76
CA ARG A 279 -2.75 36.57 -2.70
C ARG A 279 -1.28 36.10 -2.74
N SER A 280 -0.78 35.45 -3.78
CA SER A 280 0.68 35.26 -3.93
C SER A 280 1.06 34.96 -5.38
N GLU A 281 1.74 35.91 -6.01
CA GLU A 281 2.43 35.74 -7.28
C GLU A 281 3.93 35.63 -6.98
N ASP A 282 4.45 34.41 -7.04
CA ASP A 282 5.80 34.17 -7.52
C ASP A 282 5.71 33.03 -8.56
N PRO A 283 6.38 33.13 -9.72
CA PRO A 283 6.24 32.16 -10.81
C PRO A 283 7.14 30.95 -10.55
N GLU A 284 6.94 30.24 -9.43
CA GLU A 284 7.49 28.89 -9.32
C GLU A 284 6.79 27.99 -10.34
N GLU A 285 7.58 27.20 -11.09
CA GLU A 285 7.03 26.17 -11.97
C GLU A 285 6.07 25.30 -11.15
N ASP A 286 4.84 25.19 -11.64
CA ASP A 286 3.80 24.42 -10.98
C ASP A 286 4.28 22.99 -10.66
N PRO A 287 4.32 22.58 -9.38
CA PRO A 287 4.81 21.26 -8.98
C PRO A 287 4.11 20.11 -9.72
N PHE A 288 2.86 20.29 -10.12
CA PHE A 288 2.10 19.30 -10.86
C PHE A 288 2.53 19.22 -12.34
N ILE A 289 2.97 20.33 -12.94
CA ILE A 289 3.61 20.35 -14.26
C ILE A 289 4.98 19.69 -14.20
N MET A 290 5.83 20.05 -13.22
CA MET A 290 7.15 19.43 -13.06
C MET A 290 7.07 17.91 -12.87
N LEU A 291 6.07 17.46 -12.10
CA LEU A 291 5.83 16.04 -11.86
C LEU A 291 5.17 15.32 -13.06
N SER A 292 4.66 16.03 -14.06
CA SER A 292 3.94 15.41 -15.19
C SER A 292 4.83 14.58 -16.11
N GLU A 293 6.14 14.88 -16.14
CA GLU A 293 7.18 14.12 -16.86
C GLU A 293 7.53 12.80 -16.16
N TRP A 294 7.28 12.69 -14.84
CA TRP A 294 7.47 11.47 -14.10
C TRP A 294 6.26 10.55 -14.23
N ILE A 295 6.47 9.33 -14.73
CA ILE A 295 5.42 8.37 -15.03
C ILE A 295 5.57 7.11 -14.16
N PRO A 296 5.08 7.11 -12.91
CA PRO A 296 5.05 5.89 -12.10
C PRO A 296 4.01 4.88 -12.62
N TYR A 297 4.30 3.60 -12.40
CA TYR A 297 3.36 2.50 -12.54
C TYR A 297 2.58 2.32 -11.23
N VAL A 298 1.27 2.52 -11.27
CA VAL A 298 0.37 2.44 -10.13
C VAL A 298 -0.52 1.21 -10.28
N PHE A 299 -0.42 0.28 -9.34
CA PHE A 299 -1.14 -1.00 -9.35
C PHE A 299 -2.19 -0.98 -8.25
N VAL A 300 -3.45 -1.17 -8.63
CA VAL A 300 -4.59 -1.07 -7.70
C VAL A 300 -5.61 -2.18 -7.89
N ASN A 301 -6.26 -2.57 -6.81
CA ASN A 301 -7.35 -3.53 -6.84
C ASN A 301 -8.69 -2.83 -6.49
N PRO A 302 -9.75 -2.95 -7.31
CA PRO A 302 -11.06 -2.37 -7.00
C PRO A 302 -11.67 -2.86 -5.68
N SER A 303 -11.32 -4.08 -5.26
CA SER A 303 -11.77 -4.69 -4.00
C SER A 303 -10.94 -4.27 -2.79
N ASP A 304 -9.91 -3.44 -2.98
CA ASP A 304 -9.06 -2.90 -1.92
C ASP A 304 -9.42 -1.43 -1.62
N PRO A 305 -10.15 -1.13 -0.53
CA PRO A 305 -10.58 0.22 -0.18
C PRO A 305 -9.44 1.15 0.18
N ILE A 306 -8.22 0.63 0.37
CA ILE A 306 -7.03 1.44 0.64
C ILE A 306 -6.59 2.17 -0.62
N CYS A 307 -6.66 1.52 -1.79
CA CYS A 307 -6.13 2.04 -3.05
C CYS A 307 -7.17 2.24 -4.17
N ALA A 308 -8.38 1.69 -4.04
CA ALA A 308 -9.40 1.71 -5.09
C ALA A 308 -9.74 3.12 -5.58
N GLU A 309 -9.64 4.13 -4.73
CA GLU A 309 -9.97 5.51 -5.09
C GLU A 309 -9.04 6.11 -6.18
N TYR A 310 -7.83 5.55 -6.40
CA TYR A 310 -7.02 5.93 -7.57
C TYR A 310 -7.74 5.66 -8.90
N ILE A 311 -8.56 4.60 -8.97
CA ILE A 311 -9.38 4.29 -10.16
C ILE A 311 -10.33 5.46 -10.42
N GLY A 312 -11.05 5.87 -9.37
CA GLY A 312 -11.98 6.98 -9.42
C GLY A 312 -11.32 8.31 -9.76
N TYR A 313 -10.18 8.60 -9.13
CA TYR A 313 -9.36 9.79 -9.37
C TYR A 313 -8.97 9.93 -10.84
N PHE A 314 -8.37 8.89 -11.42
CA PHE A 314 -7.89 8.95 -12.80
C PHE A 314 -9.04 8.93 -13.82
N GLN A 315 -10.07 8.10 -13.63
CA GLN A 315 -11.23 8.07 -14.53
C GLN A 315 -12.03 9.38 -14.50
N HIS A 316 -12.10 10.04 -13.34
CA HIS A 316 -12.74 11.34 -13.21
C HIS A 316 -12.02 12.39 -14.06
N ARG A 317 -10.69 12.37 -14.07
CA ARG A 317 -9.89 13.32 -14.87
C ARG A 317 -10.14 13.19 -16.37
N ASP A 318 -10.13 11.98 -16.89
CA ASP A 318 -10.46 11.74 -18.31
C ASP A 318 -11.87 12.23 -18.64
N LYS A 319 -12.85 11.91 -17.78
CA LYS A 319 -14.24 12.34 -17.97
C LYS A 319 -14.39 13.85 -17.98
N MET A 320 -13.66 14.55 -17.11
CA MET A 320 -13.65 16.02 -17.10
C MET A 320 -13.09 16.60 -18.39
N VAL A 321 -12.11 15.94 -19.03
CA VAL A 321 -11.64 16.31 -20.37
C VAL A 321 -12.73 16.04 -21.42
N ASP A 322 -13.35 14.87 -21.40
CA ASP A 322 -14.37 14.45 -22.37
C ASP A 322 -15.59 15.40 -22.39
N ILE A 323 -15.99 15.95 -21.23
CA ILE A 323 -17.12 16.90 -21.11
C ILE A 323 -16.72 18.37 -21.29
N GLY A 324 -15.50 18.65 -21.76
CA GLY A 324 -15.02 20.02 -22.00
C GLY A 324 -14.63 20.81 -20.73
N MET A 325 -14.56 20.14 -19.57
CA MET A 325 -14.20 20.73 -18.28
C MET A 325 -12.73 20.45 -17.88
N GLY A 326 -11.87 20.06 -18.82
CA GLY A 326 -10.47 19.73 -18.55
C GLY A 326 -9.67 20.87 -17.90
N GLY A 327 -9.97 22.13 -18.24
CA GLY A 327 -9.36 23.30 -17.59
C GLY A 327 -9.72 23.43 -16.10
N LEU A 328 -10.96 23.14 -15.72
CA LEU A 328 -11.40 23.13 -14.32
C LEU A 328 -10.75 21.99 -13.55
N GLU A 329 -10.65 20.81 -14.17
CA GLU A 329 -9.99 19.68 -13.54
C GLU A 329 -8.49 19.91 -13.38
N ARG A 330 -7.81 20.58 -14.31
CA ARG A 330 -6.41 21.00 -14.12
C ARG A 330 -6.22 21.91 -12.91
N ILE A 331 -7.22 22.72 -12.56
CA ILE A 331 -7.20 23.55 -11.34
C ILE A 331 -7.50 22.68 -10.11
N ALA A 332 -8.53 21.83 -10.17
CA ALA A 332 -8.98 21.02 -9.04
C ALA A 332 -8.06 19.83 -8.69
N ALA A 333 -7.41 19.21 -9.67
CA ALA A 333 -6.57 18.02 -9.50
C ALA A 333 -5.27 18.31 -8.74
N LYS A 334 -4.87 19.58 -8.68
CA LYS A 334 -3.73 20.06 -7.89
C LYS A 334 -4.04 20.14 -6.40
N ASP A 335 -5.32 20.03 -6.03
CA ASP A 335 -5.80 20.32 -4.70
C ASP A 335 -6.65 19.19 -4.09
N SER A 336 -6.40 18.93 -2.82
CA SER A 336 -7.27 18.14 -1.95
C SER A 336 -8.13 19.07 -1.09
N ILE A 337 -9.28 18.59 -0.61
CA ILE A 337 -10.10 19.38 0.33
C ILE A 337 -9.29 19.72 1.60
N VAL A 338 -8.40 18.81 2.00
CA VAL A 338 -7.52 18.97 3.17
C VAL A 338 -6.45 20.05 2.92
N SER A 339 -5.86 20.11 1.73
CA SER A 339 -4.86 21.15 1.37
C SER A 339 -5.50 22.53 1.25
N LEU A 340 -6.70 22.62 0.68
CA LEU A 340 -7.47 23.87 0.60
C LEU A 340 -7.85 24.39 1.99
N GLY A 341 -8.37 23.52 2.86
CA GLY A 341 -8.72 23.90 4.24
C GLY A 341 -7.49 24.30 5.07
N SER A 342 -6.36 23.62 4.88
CA SER A 342 -5.11 23.95 5.58
C SER A 342 -4.56 25.30 5.12
N ARG A 343 -4.59 25.58 3.82
CA ARG A 343 -4.15 26.85 3.25
C ARG A 343 -5.05 28.01 3.70
N ALA A 344 -6.35 27.76 3.91
CA ALA A 344 -7.26 28.75 4.50
C ALA A 344 -6.91 29.10 5.97
N ILE A 345 -6.17 28.24 6.67
CA ILE A 345 -5.70 28.43 8.05
C ILE A 345 -4.18 28.74 8.07
N GLY A 346 -3.57 29.07 6.93
CA GLY A 346 -2.16 29.44 6.82
C GLY A 346 -1.15 28.29 6.91
N ARG A 347 -1.58 27.04 6.66
CA ARG A 347 -0.72 25.85 6.59
C ARG A 347 -0.67 25.31 5.16
N GLU A 348 0.51 25.20 4.58
CA GLU A 348 0.69 24.56 3.28
C GLU A 348 0.83 23.04 3.44
N LEU A 349 -0.17 22.29 2.99
CA LEU A 349 -0.09 20.83 2.85
C LEU A 349 -0.18 20.48 1.37
N GLU A 350 0.92 20.03 0.76
CA GLU A 350 0.90 19.52 -0.61
C GLU A 350 0.08 18.21 -0.66
N PRO A 351 -0.82 18.01 -1.65
CA PRO A 351 -1.58 16.76 -1.77
C PRO A 351 -0.70 15.68 -2.44
N LEU A 352 0.25 15.20 -1.67
CA LEU A 352 1.36 14.33 -2.10
C LEU A 352 0.93 12.94 -2.64
N HIS A 353 -0.32 12.53 -2.46
CA HIS A 353 -0.89 11.29 -3.03
C HIS A 353 -1.48 11.48 -4.43
N LEU A 354 -1.62 12.72 -4.89
CA LEU A 354 -2.13 13.02 -6.23
C LEU A 354 -0.97 12.97 -7.23
N LEU A 355 -1.19 12.23 -8.32
CA LEU A 355 -0.22 12.00 -9.38
C LEU A 355 -0.71 12.63 -10.69
N PRO A 356 0.06 13.54 -11.31
CA PRO A 356 -0.32 14.16 -12.58
C PRO A 356 -0.39 13.15 -13.72
N THR A 357 0.60 12.27 -13.81
CA THR A 357 0.74 11.29 -14.88
C THR A 357 1.03 9.93 -14.24
N ALA A 358 0.44 8.84 -14.73
CA ALA A 358 0.74 7.48 -14.28
C ALA A 358 0.24 6.41 -15.26
N TYR A 359 0.93 5.27 -15.28
CA TYR A 359 0.36 4.02 -15.80
C TYR A 359 -0.47 3.35 -14.71
N LEU A 360 -1.79 3.47 -14.78
CA LEU A 360 -2.69 2.82 -13.84
C LEU A 360 -3.03 1.41 -14.34
N THR A 361 -2.66 0.40 -13.56
CA THR A 361 -3.02 -1.00 -13.79
C THR A 361 -4.04 -1.45 -12.75
N VAL A 362 -5.23 -1.81 -13.22
CA VAL A 362 -6.34 -2.27 -12.38
C VAL A 362 -6.41 -3.79 -12.43
N ASN A 363 -6.29 -4.45 -11.27
CA ASN A 363 -6.47 -5.89 -11.16
C ASN A 363 -7.95 -6.26 -11.30
N ARG A 364 -8.27 -7.12 -12.28
CA ARG A 364 -9.61 -7.66 -12.55
C ARG A 364 -9.76 -9.12 -12.16
N SER A 365 -8.67 -9.81 -11.79
CA SER A 365 -8.73 -11.17 -11.26
C SER A 365 -9.66 -11.22 -10.05
N LEU A 366 -10.48 -12.26 -9.96
CA LEU A 366 -11.46 -12.47 -8.90
C LEU A 366 -10.78 -12.66 -7.53
N SER A 367 -10.50 -11.57 -6.82
CA SER A 367 -9.99 -11.65 -5.46
C SER A 367 -11.13 -11.97 -4.47
N LYS A 368 -11.12 -13.16 -3.85
CA LYS A 368 -12.03 -13.50 -2.75
C LYS A 368 -11.65 -12.74 -1.47
N GLY A 369 -12.13 -11.51 -1.35
CA GLY A 369 -12.12 -10.70 -0.12
C GLY A 369 -11.05 -9.61 -0.05
N VAL A 370 -11.39 -8.54 0.68
CA VAL A 370 -10.61 -7.29 0.83
C VAL A 370 -9.17 -7.53 1.25
N LYS A 371 -8.95 -8.46 2.20
CA LYS A 371 -7.59 -8.78 2.68
C LYS A 371 -6.71 -9.37 1.58
N LYS A 372 -7.25 -10.18 0.68
CA LYS A 372 -6.50 -10.73 -0.47
C LYS A 372 -6.26 -9.65 -1.51
N ALA A 373 -7.26 -8.79 -1.75
CA ALA A 373 -7.18 -7.66 -2.67
C ALA A 373 -6.12 -6.62 -2.28
N HIS A 374 -5.70 -6.55 -1.02
CA HIS A 374 -4.58 -5.68 -0.61
C HIS A 374 -3.23 -6.40 -0.64
N LYS A 375 -3.13 -7.74 -0.70
CA LYS A 375 -1.83 -8.43 -0.59
C LYS A 375 -1.00 -8.25 -1.85
N ILE A 376 0.32 -8.16 -1.68
CA ILE A 376 1.28 -8.00 -2.77
C ILE A 376 1.29 -9.21 -3.73
N HIS A 377 0.92 -10.41 -3.25
CA HIS A 377 0.99 -11.65 -4.06
C HIS A 377 0.15 -11.65 -5.32
N GLN A 378 -0.91 -10.85 -5.37
CA GLN A 378 -1.79 -10.79 -6.54
C GLN A 378 -1.07 -10.27 -7.79
N TRP A 379 0.07 -9.60 -7.62
CA TRP A 379 0.77 -8.87 -8.69
C TRP A 379 1.73 -9.73 -9.48
N TRP A 380 1.98 -10.97 -9.06
CA TRP A 380 2.84 -11.94 -9.74
C TRP A 380 2.13 -13.27 -10.04
N GLN A 381 0.79 -13.31 -9.98
CA GLN A 381 0.01 -14.49 -10.34
C GLN A 381 0.08 -14.76 -11.85
N GLN A 382 0.10 -16.03 -12.23
CA GLN A 382 0.17 -16.45 -13.64
C GLN A 382 -1.12 -16.11 -14.40
N ASP A 383 -2.26 -16.28 -13.75
CA ASP A 383 -3.61 -15.94 -14.21
C ASP A 383 -3.99 -14.48 -13.89
N PHE A 384 -2.99 -13.58 -13.88
CA PHE A 384 -3.25 -12.16 -13.69
C PHE A 384 -4.04 -11.61 -14.87
N GLU A 385 -5.24 -11.11 -14.58
CA GLU A 385 -6.07 -10.36 -15.50
C GLU A 385 -6.12 -8.91 -15.03
N GLY A 386 -5.54 -8.00 -15.79
CA GLY A 386 -5.62 -6.59 -15.44
C GLY A 386 -5.49 -5.69 -16.64
N THR A 387 -6.10 -4.52 -16.52
CA THR A 387 -6.11 -3.51 -17.57
C THR A 387 -5.19 -2.36 -17.19
N SER A 388 -4.26 -2.02 -18.08
CA SER A 388 -3.36 -0.89 -17.90
C SER A 388 -3.75 0.27 -18.81
N LYS A 389 -3.77 1.49 -18.28
CA LYS A 389 -4.02 2.72 -19.05
C LYS A 389 -3.07 3.83 -18.57
N LEU A 390 -2.50 4.56 -19.53
CA LEU A 390 -1.73 5.76 -19.25
C LEU A 390 -2.68 6.95 -19.10
N TYR A 391 -2.60 7.65 -17.97
CA TYR A 391 -3.26 8.92 -17.73
C TYR A 391 -2.19 10.03 -17.74
N ARG A 392 -2.43 11.12 -18.49
CA ARG A 392 -1.51 12.26 -18.63
C ARG A 392 -2.16 13.55 -18.11
N PHE A 393 -1.33 14.49 -17.67
CA PHE A 393 -1.75 15.83 -17.22
C PHE A 393 -1.86 16.85 -18.35
#